data_AF-A0A9E4MI45-F1
#
_entry.id   AF-A0A9E4MI45-F1
#
_cell.length_a   1.000
_cell.length_b   1.000
_cell.length_c   1.000
_cell.angle_alpha   90.00
_cell.angle_beta   90.00
_cell.angle_gamma   90.00
#
_symmetry.space_group_name_H-M   'P 1'
#
loop_
_entity.id
_entity.type
_entity.pdbx_description
1 polymer ?
#
loop_
_entity_poly.entity_id
_entity_poly.type
_entity_poly.pdbx_seq_one_letter_code
_entity_poly.pdbx_strand_id
1 'polypeptide(L)'
;MRILRIAPSIALAALFATHPPLAYGQSSEDDVFVDLTADVVWDKIRGGLLGQMLGNLNGIPHEHRYISEPGDVSDYTPALPSGARTDDDTDFEWVYIDAMQRHGTLFLPSQTIAELWKTRINRNIWCSNQYARVLMDLDFDPPMTGNIVLNPWAEFNISGQFLSETFGLIAPGMPQTAGRIGLHYTHVAIDGEPAQSTQLFTAMISTAFLTDDLSAILDAGAAALDSESVFNEIIRDVRTLHRQHPEDWRAARLKIKEKYSRHNGEMRDRNGYELNGASTIAALLYGNGDFAETLRFAFNFGWDADNNAATAGTIAGVMKGYRWMMSQEWEIRDRYSNTTRDLMPKDETITSFADRLISLAEHVIVENGGQRVADARGVAYRIPVENPSNVSPLPSLSDETQRLQAELGDDVKASLLSGQDRKTRARAAYLAIATGLASEFQQTHPTEWSRALEDLNAYPQVAQVLYHHSPVPAAELIREHAGRVGFTEPERQGSGRSAQQWLWQSTYRQTLDDGKAKRD
;
A
#
# COMPACT_ATOMS: atom_id res chain seq x y z
N MET A 1 -49.95 -37.47 -46.40
CA MET A 1 -49.30 -36.34 -47.11
C MET A 1 -50.26 -35.16 -47.03
N ARG A 2 -49.78 -34.01 -46.52
CA ARG A 2 -50.53 -32.82 -46.01
C ARG A 2 -51.18 -32.96 -44.63
N ILE A 3 -50.54 -32.35 -43.63
CA ILE A 3 -51.21 -31.56 -42.59
C ILE A 3 -50.36 -30.30 -42.39
N LEU A 4 -51.00 -29.13 -42.58
CA LEU A 4 -50.49 -27.78 -42.31
C LEU A 4 -50.04 -27.66 -40.84
N ARG A 5 -48.90 -27.02 -40.60
CA ARG A 5 -48.61 -26.39 -39.31
C ARG A 5 -48.48 -24.88 -39.51
N ILE A 6 -49.43 -24.19 -38.90
CA ILE A 6 -49.51 -22.74 -38.74
C ILE A 6 -48.60 -22.38 -37.57
N ALA A 7 -47.66 -21.47 -37.78
CA ALA A 7 -46.86 -20.84 -36.72
C ALA A 7 -47.59 -19.58 -36.22
N PRO A 8 -47.70 -19.35 -34.90
CA PRO A 8 -47.99 -18.02 -34.40
C PRO A 8 -46.69 -17.29 -34.05
N SER A 9 -46.51 -16.15 -34.69
CA SER A 9 -45.57 -15.11 -34.29
C SER A 9 -46.03 -14.49 -32.97
N ILE A 10 -45.18 -14.52 -31.94
CA ILE A 10 -45.30 -13.65 -30.77
C ILE A 10 -43.97 -12.91 -30.66
N ALA A 11 -44.01 -11.64 -31.02
CA ALA A 11 -42.96 -10.67 -30.73
C ALA A 11 -43.04 -10.33 -29.23
N LEU A 12 -42.00 -10.68 -28.47
CA LEU A 12 -41.80 -10.16 -27.12
C LEU A 12 -40.99 -8.86 -27.23
N ALA A 13 -41.66 -7.73 -27.09
CA ALA A 13 -41.03 -6.44 -26.92
C ALA A 13 -40.39 -6.39 -25.53
N ALA A 14 -39.06 -6.34 -25.46
CA ALA A 14 -38.35 -5.99 -24.24
C ALA A 14 -38.53 -4.48 -24.00
N LEU A 15 -39.26 -4.11 -22.94
CA LEU A 15 -39.29 -2.74 -22.44
C LEU A 15 -37.91 -2.41 -21.86
N PHE A 16 -37.13 -1.61 -22.60
CA PHE A 16 -36.02 -0.84 -22.03
C PHE A 16 -36.62 0.29 -21.18
N ALA A 17 -36.45 0.22 -19.87
CA ALA A 17 -36.71 1.35 -18.98
C ALA A 17 -35.53 2.31 -19.06
N THR A 18 -35.58 3.25 -20.01
CA THR A 18 -34.66 4.38 -20.08
C THR A 18 -34.92 5.30 -18.87
N HIS A 19 -33.97 5.36 -17.93
CA HIS A 19 -33.96 6.43 -16.92
C HIS A 19 -33.38 7.71 -17.55
N PRO A 20 -33.97 8.89 -17.32
CA PRO A 20 -33.45 10.14 -17.86
C PRO A 20 -32.16 10.55 -17.13
N PRO A 21 -31.25 11.27 -17.80
CA PRO A 21 -30.06 11.81 -17.16
C PRO A 21 -30.49 12.88 -16.12
N LEU A 22 -30.05 12.72 -14.88
CA LEU A 22 -30.23 13.74 -13.84
C LEU A 22 -29.44 14.99 -14.24
N ALA A 23 -30.18 16.07 -14.49
CA ALA A 23 -29.64 17.39 -14.73
C ALA A 23 -28.96 17.89 -13.44
N TYR A 24 -27.67 18.25 -13.54
CA TYR A 24 -26.93 18.92 -12.47
C TYR A 24 -27.50 20.32 -12.25
N GLY A 25 -28.31 20.46 -11.20
CA GLY A 25 -28.62 21.72 -10.55
C GLY A 25 -27.68 21.92 -9.36
N GLN A 26 -27.12 23.12 -9.20
CA GLN A 26 -26.43 23.51 -7.98
C GLN A 26 -27.43 23.58 -6.81
N SER A 27 -27.25 22.76 -5.77
CA SER A 27 -27.86 22.95 -4.45
C SER A 27 -27.11 22.15 -3.37
N SER A 28 -26.80 22.83 -2.27
CA SER A 28 -26.47 22.39 -0.88
C SER A 28 -25.81 21.02 -0.63
N GLU A 29 -24.73 21.01 0.15
CA GLU A 29 -24.17 19.85 0.85
C GLU A 29 -25.23 19.21 1.77
N ASP A 30 -26.08 18.34 1.21
CA ASP A 30 -26.89 17.41 1.99
C ASP A 30 -26.05 16.15 2.20
N ASP A 31 -25.81 15.75 3.45
CA ASP A 31 -25.15 14.49 3.81
C ASP A 31 -25.85 13.32 3.12
N VAL A 32 -25.22 12.77 2.07
CA VAL A 32 -25.76 11.64 1.33
C VAL A 32 -25.47 10.38 2.14
N PHE A 33 -26.52 9.68 2.57
CA PHE A 33 -26.40 8.38 3.23
C PHE A 33 -26.80 7.25 2.29
N VAL A 34 -26.18 6.09 2.46
CA VAL A 34 -26.60 4.82 1.87
C VAL A 34 -26.92 3.81 2.97
N ASP A 35 -28.01 3.06 2.81
CA ASP A 35 -28.36 1.97 3.70
C ASP A 35 -27.89 0.64 3.10
N LEU A 36 -26.93 -0.02 3.76
CA LEU A 36 -26.47 -1.37 3.40
C LEU A 36 -26.81 -2.35 4.51
N THR A 37 -27.33 -3.52 4.16
CA THR A 37 -27.49 -4.60 5.15
C THR A 37 -26.11 -5.03 5.66
N ALA A 38 -26.01 -5.44 6.93
CA ALA A 38 -24.76 -5.92 7.49
C ALA A 38 -24.19 -7.12 6.72
N ASP A 39 -25.06 -8.02 6.24
CA ASP A 39 -24.65 -9.14 5.40
C ASP A 39 -23.90 -8.70 4.14
N VAL A 40 -24.31 -7.62 3.47
CA VAL A 40 -23.61 -7.08 2.29
C VAL A 40 -22.25 -6.52 2.68
N VAL A 41 -22.18 -5.73 3.76
CA VAL A 41 -20.90 -5.15 4.23
C VAL A 41 -19.93 -6.27 4.63
N TRP A 42 -20.38 -7.26 5.41
CA TRP A 42 -19.57 -8.39 5.87
C TRP A 42 -19.11 -9.27 4.71
N ASP A 43 -19.99 -9.54 3.75
CA ASP A 43 -19.69 -10.33 2.55
C ASP A 43 -18.60 -9.67 1.70
N LYS A 44 -18.69 -8.34 1.53
CA LYS A 44 -17.70 -7.56 0.79
C LYS A 44 -16.37 -7.43 1.54
N ILE A 45 -16.36 -7.20 2.86
CA ILE A 45 -15.12 -7.16 3.67
C ILE A 45 -14.40 -8.51 3.62
N ARG A 46 -15.13 -9.62 3.84
CA ARG A 46 -14.57 -10.98 3.77
C ARG A 46 -14.07 -11.32 2.38
N GLY A 47 -14.79 -10.89 1.34
CA GLY A 47 -14.40 -11.08 -0.05
C GLY A 47 -13.12 -10.34 -0.39
N GLY A 48 -13.01 -9.08 0.03
CA GLY A 48 -11.81 -8.28 -0.13
C GLY A 48 -10.60 -8.88 0.58
N LEU A 49 -10.72 -9.25 1.86
CA LEU A 49 -9.61 -9.86 2.61
C LEU A 49 -9.16 -11.20 2.01
N LEU A 50 -10.10 -12.08 1.66
CA LEU A 50 -9.77 -13.35 1.00
C LEU A 50 -9.13 -13.08 -0.38
N GLY A 51 -9.61 -12.08 -1.10
CA GLY A 51 -9.06 -11.61 -2.37
C GLY A 51 -7.60 -11.19 -2.25
N GLN A 52 -7.28 -10.38 -1.23
CA GLN A 52 -5.92 -9.97 -0.88
C GLN A 52 -5.01 -11.19 -0.65
N MET A 53 -5.44 -12.11 0.23
CA MET A 53 -4.65 -13.29 0.59
C MET A 53 -4.43 -14.25 -0.58
N LEU A 54 -5.44 -14.43 -1.44
CA LEU A 54 -5.31 -15.23 -2.66
C LEU A 54 -4.39 -14.56 -3.68
N GLY A 55 -4.48 -13.24 -3.82
CA GLY A 55 -3.63 -12.44 -4.70
C GLY A 55 -2.17 -12.52 -4.29
N ASN A 56 -1.86 -12.16 -3.04
CA ASN A 56 -0.51 -12.25 -2.49
C ASN A 56 0.04 -13.69 -2.62
N LEU A 57 -0.59 -14.66 -1.97
CA LEU A 57 0.09 -15.95 -1.75
C LEU A 57 0.18 -16.81 -3.02
N ASN A 58 -0.74 -16.62 -3.98
CA ASN A 58 -0.64 -17.24 -5.30
C ASN A 58 0.23 -16.44 -6.26
N GLY A 59 0.50 -15.15 -5.98
CA GLY A 59 1.39 -14.30 -6.75
C GLY A 59 2.87 -14.48 -6.41
N ILE A 60 3.22 -14.93 -5.19
CA ILE A 60 4.62 -15.15 -4.76
C ILE A 60 5.44 -15.99 -5.77
N PRO A 61 4.92 -17.09 -6.36
CA PRO A 61 5.66 -17.85 -7.40
C PRO A 61 5.97 -17.07 -8.69
N HIS A 62 5.35 -15.92 -8.88
CA HIS A 62 5.45 -15.04 -10.05
C HIS A 62 6.18 -13.73 -9.75
N GLU A 63 6.36 -13.38 -8.47
CA GLU A 63 7.13 -12.24 -8.00
C GLU A 63 8.53 -12.24 -8.63
N HIS A 64 8.90 -11.12 -9.26
CA HIS A 64 10.17 -10.88 -9.95
C HIS A 64 10.57 -11.88 -11.05
N ARG A 65 9.68 -12.82 -11.42
CA ARG A 65 9.93 -13.84 -12.44
C ARG A 65 9.83 -13.27 -13.85
N TYR A 66 8.87 -12.37 -14.07
CA TYR A 66 8.52 -11.81 -15.37
C TYR A 66 8.89 -10.32 -15.46
N ILE A 67 10.19 -10.03 -15.43
CA ILE A 67 10.71 -8.65 -15.56
C ILE A 67 10.79 -8.27 -17.05
N SER A 68 11.60 -9.01 -17.81
CA SER A 68 11.85 -8.70 -19.23
C SER A 68 10.66 -9.07 -20.11
N GLU A 69 10.22 -10.31 -20.01
CA GLU A 69 9.17 -10.91 -20.84
C GLU A 69 7.87 -11.06 -20.04
N PRO A 70 6.70 -11.05 -20.71
CA PRO A 70 5.42 -11.33 -20.06
C PRO A 70 5.38 -12.75 -19.48
N GLY A 71 4.48 -12.96 -18.53
CA GLY A 71 4.16 -14.29 -18.05
C GLY A 71 3.46 -15.17 -19.08
N ASP A 72 3.43 -16.45 -18.73
CA ASP A 72 2.90 -17.56 -19.51
C ASP A 72 1.80 -18.35 -18.76
N VAL A 73 1.21 -17.76 -17.71
CA VAL A 73 0.13 -18.40 -16.94
C VAL A 73 -1.15 -18.42 -17.77
N SER A 74 -1.48 -19.57 -18.35
CA SER A 74 -2.69 -19.80 -19.17
C SER A 74 -3.91 -20.13 -18.33
N ASP A 75 -3.73 -20.95 -17.30
CA ASP A 75 -4.80 -21.48 -16.46
C ASP A 75 -4.47 -21.18 -15.00
N TYR A 76 -5.45 -20.66 -14.26
CA TYR A 76 -5.32 -20.34 -12.86
C TYR A 76 -6.60 -20.72 -12.13
N THR A 77 -6.45 -21.41 -11.00
CA THR A 77 -7.54 -21.70 -10.07
C THR A 77 -7.10 -21.23 -8.69
N PRO A 78 -7.81 -20.27 -8.08
CA PRO A 78 -7.49 -19.81 -6.74
C PRO A 78 -7.55 -20.96 -5.72
N ALA A 79 -6.56 -21.03 -4.84
CA ALA A 79 -6.52 -22.01 -3.76
C ALA A 79 -5.62 -21.52 -2.60
N LEU A 80 -5.91 -22.00 -1.38
CA LEU A 80 -5.10 -21.88 -0.18
C LEU A 80 -5.18 -23.20 0.61
N PRO A 81 -4.64 -24.32 0.09
CA PRO A 81 -4.81 -25.65 0.69
C PRO A 81 -4.16 -25.75 2.09
N SER A 82 -3.10 -24.98 2.34
CA SER A 82 -2.44 -24.89 3.64
C SER A 82 -2.97 -23.76 4.53
N GLY A 83 -3.94 -22.98 4.02
CA GLY A 83 -4.36 -21.69 4.55
C GLY A 83 -3.41 -20.57 4.16
N ALA A 84 -3.74 -19.35 4.60
CA ALA A 84 -2.91 -18.19 4.45
C ALA A 84 -1.78 -18.15 5.50
N ARG A 85 -0.77 -17.31 5.25
CA ARG A 85 0.34 -17.04 6.17
C ARG A 85 0.72 -15.57 6.09
N THR A 86 1.43 -15.09 7.09
CA THR A 86 2.02 -13.74 7.09
C THR A 86 3.04 -13.60 5.97
N ASP A 87 2.92 -12.46 5.29
CA ASP A 87 3.74 -11.96 4.21
C ASP A 87 3.57 -10.43 4.18
N ASP A 88 4.51 -9.66 3.65
CA ASP A 88 4.55 -8.21 3.88
C ASP A 88 3.37 -7.44 3.29
N ASP A 89 2.67 -7.95 2.26
CA ASP A 89 1.41 -7.33 1.80
C ASP A 89 0.21 -7.52 2.75
N THR A 90 0.35 -8.30 3.82
CA THR A 90 -0.79 -8.56 4.75
C THR A 90 -0.43 -8.38 6.22
N ASP A 91 0.83 -8.60 6.59
CA ASP A 91 1.18 -8.82 7.98
C ASP A 91 1.48 -7.53 8.77
N PHE A 92 1.84 -6.44 8.09
CA PHE A 92 1.92 -5.09 8.68
C PHE A 92 0.53 -4.58 9.03
N GLU A 93 -0.40 -4.69 8.08
CA GLU A 93 -1.80 -4.34 8.29
C GLU A 93 -2.39 -5.15 9.44
N TRP A 94 -2.11 -6.45 9.50
CA TRP A 94 -2.56 -7.30 10.59
C TRP A 94 -2.10 -6.80 11.98
N VAL A 95 -0.86 -6.32 12.11
CA VAL A 95 -0.36 -5.71 13.35
C VAL A 95 -1.17 -4.46 13.73
N TYR A 96 -1.47 -3.60 12.76
CA TYR A 96 -2.27 -2.39 12.99
C TYR A 96 -3.72 -2.70 13.32
N ILE A 97 -4.38 -3.58 12.56
CA ILE A 97 -5.76 -3.99 12.78
C ILE A 97 -5.95 -4.62 14.16
N ASP A 98 -5.04 -5.50 14.57
CA ASP A 98 -5.05 -6.09 15.92
C ASP A 98 -4.89 -5.01 17.01
N ALA A 99 -3.98 -4.05 16.82
CA ALA A 99 -3.76 -2.97 17.77
C ALA A 99 -4.94 -1.99 17.83
N MET A 100 -5.48 -1.54 16.68
CA MET A 100 -6.67 -0.69 16.60
C MET A 100 -7.83 -1.29 17.36
N GLN A 101 -8.09 -2.59 17.16
CA GLN A 101 -9.16 -3.29 17.86
C GLN A 101 -8.91 -3.37 19.37
N ARG A 102 -7.70 -3.71 19.81
CA ARG A 102 -7.36 -3.81 21.24
C ARG A 102 -7.43 -2.47 21.97
N HIS A 103 -7.04 -1.39 21.29
CA HIS A 103 -7.05 -0.04 21.85
C HIS A 103 -8.39 0.67 21.67
N GLY A 104 -9.28 0.16 20.83
CA GLY A 104 -10.57 0.78 20.52
C GLY A 104 -10.42 2.15 19.84
N THR A 105 -9.41 2.32 18.98
CA THR A 105 -9.15 3.57 18.24
C THR A 105 -8.78 3.26 16.79
N LEU A 106 -9.20 4.13 15.87
CA LEU A 106 -8.84 4.05 14.46
C LEU A 106 -7.48 4.68 14.14
N PHE A 107 -7.01 5.59 15.00
CA PHE A 107 -5.76 6.32 14.82
C PHE A 107 -4.86 6.05 16.03
N LEU A 108 -3.91 5.13 15.87
CA LEU A 108 -2.94 4.85 16.93
C LEU A 108 -1.96 6.03 17.10
N PRO A 109 -1.66 6.46 18.33
CA PRO A 109 -0.65 7.49 18.55
C PRO A 109 0.71 7.07 17.97
N SER A 110 1.48 8.05 17.52
CA SER A 110 2.75 7.80 16.85
C SER A 110 3.73 6.97 17.70
N GLN A 111 3.85 7.25 19.00
CA GLN A 111 4.69 6.50 19.92
C GLN A 111 4.27 5.03 20.02
N THR A 112 2.96 4.77 19.99
CA THR A 112 2.41 3.41 19.98
C THR A 112 2.78 2.69 18.68
N ILE A 113 2.72 3.37 17.55
CA ILE A 113 3.15 2.81 16.26
C ILE A 113 4.65 2.47 16.30
N ALA A 114 5.51 3.39 16.77
CA ALA A 114 6.94 3.14 16.90
C ALA A 114 7.24 1.95 17.84
N GLU A 115 6.50 1.81 18.94
CA GLU A 115 6.61 0.66 19.85
C GLU A 115 6.17 -0.65 19.18
N LEU A 116 5.07 -0.66 18.43
CA LEU A 116 4.62 -1.83 17.67
C LEU A 116 5.68 -2.27 16.66
N TRP A 117 6.29 -1.34 15.93
CA TRP A 117 7.37 -1.67 15.00
C TRP A 117 8.58 -2.26 15.72
N LYS A 118 9.06 -1.59 16.77
CA LYS A 118 10.22 -2.07 17.57
C LYS A 118 9.97 -3.44 18.20
N THR A 119 8.74 -3.78 18.54
CA THR A 119 8.41 -5.03 19.25
C THR A 119 7.89 -6.15 18.36
N ARG A 120 7.30 -5.84 17.19
CA ARG A 120 6.58 -6.80 16.34
C ARG A 120 7.07 -6.89 14.90
N ILE A 121 7.73 -5.85 14.38
CA ILE A 121 8.10 -5.73 12.95
C ILE A 121 9.63 -5.55 12.84
N ASN A 122 10.36 -6.66 13.03
CA ASN A 122 11.83 -6.63 13.12
C ASN A 122 12.56 -7.47 12.04
N ARG A 123 11.83 -8.12 11.13
CA ARG A 123 12.38 -8.97 10.07
C ARG A 123 11.50 -8.90 8.82
N ASN A 124 12.04 -9.29 7.67
CA ASN A 124 11.30 -9.28 6.39
C ASN A 124 10.67 -7.91 6.15
N ILE A 125 11.53 -6.89 6.19
CA ILE A 125 11.22 -5.49 5.94
C ILE A 125 12.31 -4.94 5.02
N TRP A 126 11.90 -4.15 4.04
CA TRP A 126 12.78 -3.73 2.93
C TRP A 126 12.65 -2.25 2.63
N CYS A 127 13.66 -1.72 1.92
CA CYS A 127 13.69 -0.34 1.42
C CYS A 127 13.23 0.68 2.47
N SER A 128 12.10 1.35 2.21
CA SER A 128 11.60 2.42 3.07
C SER A 128 11.14 1.95 4.44
N ASN A 129 10.52 0.77 4.52
CA ASN A 129 10.12 0.16 5.79
C ASN A 129 11.35 -0.17 6.65
N GLN A 130 12.40 -0.71 6.02
CA GLN A 130 13.63 -1.00 6.73
C GLN A 130 14.28 0.27 7.27
N TYR A 131 14.33 1.34 6.48
CA TYR A 131 14.94 2.59 6.95
C TYR A 131 14.09 3.28 8.02
N ALA A 132 12.76 3.24 7.90
CA ALA A 132 11.86 3.70 8.96
C ALA A 132 12.17 2.99 10.29
N ARG A 133 12.36 1.66 10.28
CA ARG A 133 12.76 0.90 11.47
C ARG A 133 14.13 1.34 12.01
N VAL A 134 15.10 1.62 11.14
CA VAL A 134 16.42 2.14 11.55
C VAL A 134 16.30 3.52 12.19
N LEU A 135 15.47 4.41 11.64
CA LEU A 135 15.22 5.73 12.21
C LEU A 135 14.55 5.64 13.60
N MET A 136 13.73 4.63 13.86
CA MET A 136 13.18 4.40 15.21
C MET A 136 14.25 4.06 16.25
N ASP A 137 15.41 3.50 15.85
CA ASP A 137 16.54 3.30 16.77
C ASP A 137 17.22 4.62 17.17
N LEU A 138 16.93 5.72 16.46
CA LEU A 138 17.30 7.10 16.81
C LEU A 138 16.15 7.88 17.50
N ASP A 139 15.06 7.23 17.93
CA ASP A 139 13.86 7.88 18.48
C ASP A 139 13.21 8.88 17.51
N PHE A 140 13.20 8.55 16.21
CA PHE A 140 12.19 9.11 15.31
C PHE A 140 10.90 8.33 15.46
N ASP A 141 9.82 9.05 15.74
CA ASP A 141 8.47 8.52 15.73
C ASP A 141 7.80 8.87 14.37
N PRO A 142 6.89 8.04 13.84
CA PRO A 142 6.08 8.39 12.66
C PRO A 142 5.33 9.75 12.80
N PRO A 143 4.99 10.44 11.71
CA PRO A 143 5.36 10.17 10.33
C PRO A 143 6.81 10.57 9.98
N MET A 144 7.62 11.05 10.94
CA MET A 144 9.00 11.50 10.65
C MET A 144 9.88 10.38 10.07
N THR A 145 9.58 9.12 10.39
CA THR A 145 10.28 7.95 9.85
C THR A 145 9.98 7.67 8.38
N GLY A 146 8.85 8.17 7.85
CA GLY A 146 8.48 8.05 6.44
C GLY A 146 8.67 9.34 5.63
N ASN A 147 8.93 10.46 6.30
CA ASN A 147 9.09 11.77 5.69
C ASN A 147 10.19 11.82 4.61
N ILE A 148 9.88 12.42 3.46
CA ILE A 148 10.78 12.53 2.29
C ILE A 148 12.16 13.16 2.58
N VAL A 149 12.25 14.09 3.52
CA VAL A 149 13.53 14.75 3.88
C VAL A 149 14.41 13.82 4.72
N LEU A 150 13.79 12.93 5.51
CA LEU A 150 14.48 12.11 6.50
C LEU A 150 14.64 10.66 6.08
N ASN A 151 13.72 10.11 5.32
CA ASN A 151 13.80 8.76 4.80
C ASN A 151 14.07 8.84 3.30
N PRO A 152 15.32 8.58 2.86
CA PRO A 152 15.65 8.69 1.46
C PRO A 152 14.80 7.75 0.59
N TRP A 153 14.33 6.63 1.12
CA TRP A 153 13.50 5.68 0.37
C TRP A 153 12.02 6.02 0.30
N ALA A 154 11.58 7.10 0.95
CA ALA A 154 10.16 7.44 1.10
C ALA A 154 9.40 7.49 -0.24
N GLU A 155 10.05 7.98 -1.29
CA GLU A 155 9.49 8.13 -2.64
C GLU A 155 9.75 6.92 -3.57
N PHE A 156 10.34 5.84 -3.06
CA PHE A 156 10.81 4.76 -3.92
C PHE A 156 9.86 3.56 -3.99
N ASN A 157 9.28 3.14 -2.87
CA ASN A 157 8.71 1.80 -2.75
C ASN A 157 7.18 1.77 -2.99
N ILE A 158 6.68 0.61 -3.43
CA ILE A 158 5.25 0.28 -3.53
C ILE A 158 4.55 0.09 -2.17
N SER A 159 5.15 0.50 -1.05
CA SER A 159 4.53 0.29 0.27
C SER A 159 3.18 0.98 0.43
N GLY A 160 2.86 1.98 -0.39
CA GLY A 160 1.52 2.55 -0.42
C GLY A 160 0.48 1.67 -1.11
N GLN A 161 0.91 0.64 -1.84
CA GLN A 161 0.11 -0.32 -2.59
C GLN A 161 -0.14 -1.62 -1.81
N PHE A 162 0.76 -2.04 -0.91
CA PHE A 162 0.63 -3.29 -0.14
C PHE A 162 0.29 -3.13 1.36
N LEU A 163 0.20 -1.90 1.86
CA LEU A 163 -0.07 -1.59 3.26
C LEU A 163 -1.37 -0.80 3.43
N SER A 164 -2.31 -0.91 2.50
CA SER A 164 -3.47 0.00 2.49
C SER A 164 -4.83 -0.65 2.28
N GLU A 165 -4.86 -1.87 1.79
CA GLU A 165 -6.05 -2.62 1.42
C GLU A 165 -7.06 -2.70 2.57
N THR A 166 -6.60 -3.09 3.76
CA THR A 166 -7.48 -3.23 4.93
C THR A 166 -8.10 -1.92 5.37
N PHE A 167 -7.41 -0.79 5.19
CA PHE A 167 -7.95 0.53 5.53
C PHE A 167 -9.06 0.96 4.56
N GLY A 168 -8.98 0.54 3.29
CA GLY A 168 -10.09 0.62 2.34
C GLY A 168 -11.29 -0.26 2.75
N LEU A 169 -11.02 -1.48 3.23
CA LEU A 169 -12.06 -2.44 3.63
C LEU A 169 -12.88 -1.97 4.84
N ILE A 170 -12.26 -1.24 5.77
CA ILE A 170 -12.97 -0.75 6.97
C ILE A 170 -13.72 0.57 6.75
N ALA A 171 -13.62 1.21 5.59
CA ALA A 171 -14.26 2.50 5.33
C ALA A 171 -15.23 2.42 4.13
N PRO A 172 -16.27 1.57 4.18
CA PRO A 172 -17.17 1.34 3.03
C PRO A 172 -17.87 2.64 2.60
N GLY A 173 -17.77 3.00 1.31
CA GLY A 173 -18.41 4.20 0.76
C GLY A 173 -17.85 5.55 1.24
N MET A 174 -16.77 5.53 2.02
CA MET A 174 -16.09 6.72 2.56
C MET A 174 -14.63 6.81 2.07
N PRO A 175 -14.40 7.12 0.77
CA PRO A 175 -13.08 7.12 0.15
C PRO A 175 -12.07 8.10 0.78
N GLN A 176 -12.50 9.26 1.28
CA GLN A 176 -11.58 10.21 1.95
C GLN A 176 -11.19 9.70 3.33
N THR A 177 -12.15 9.14 4.09
CA THR A 177 -11.89 8.48 5.38
C THR A 177 -10.92 7.32 5.20
N ALA A 178 -11.13 6.49 4.18
CA ALA A 178 -10.23 5.39 3.83
C ALA A 178 -8.80 5.89 3.59
N GLY A 179 -8.66 6.96 2.80
CA GLY A 179 -7.38 7.62 2.54
C GLY A 179 -6.72 8.17 3.81
N ARG A 180 -7.46 8.85 4.69
CA ARG A 180 -6.94 9.38 5.96
C ARG A 180 -6.42 8.29 6.89
N ILE A 181 -7.17 7.20 7.05
CA ILE A 181 -6.73 6.05 7.86
C ILE A 181 -5.52 5.39 7.22
N GLY A 182 -5.55 5.13 5.92
CA GLY A 182 -4.43 4.53 5.19
C GLY A 182 -3.15 5.32 5.35
N LEU A 183 -3.20 6.62 5.07
CA LEU A 183 -2.04 7.52 5.17
C LEU A 183 -1.46 7.59 6.59
N HIS A 184 -2.29 7.50 7.62
CA HIS A 184 -1.82 7.47 9.01
C HIS A 184 -0.87 6.30 9.27
N TYR A 185 -1.09 5.16 8.62
CA TYR A 185 -0.31 3.94 8.79
C TYR A 185 0.77 3.75 7.72
N THR A 186 0.62 4.33 6.53
CA THR A 186 1.64 4.24 5.48
C THR A 186 2.70 5.34 5.58
N HIS A 187 2.36 6.56 6.06
CA HIS A 187 3.35 7.63 6.33
C HIS A 187 4.40 7.27 7.41
N VAL A 188 4.24 6.11 8.05
CA VAL A 188 5.30 5.51 8.86
C VAL A 188 6.57 5.26 8.05
N ALA A 189 6.43 4.92 6.76
CA ALA A 189 7.56 4.55 5.93
C ALA A 189 7.62 5.27 4.59
N ILE A 190 6.53 5.86 4.09
CA ILE A 190 6.53 6.49 2.75
C ILE A 190 6.02 7.93 2.76
N ASP A 191 6.31 8.63 1.68
CA ASP A 191 5.85 9.99 1.41
C ASP A 191 5.81 10.23 -0.11
N GLY A 192 5.22 11.34 -0.55
CA GLY A 192 5.15 11.67 -1.98
C GLY A 192 4.26 10.73 -2.80
N GLU A 193 4.73 10.31 -3.97
CA GLU A 193 3.96 9.49 -4.92
C GLU A 193 3.51 8.12 -4.37
N PRO A 194 4.35 7.38 -3.61
CA PRO A 194 3.86 6.22 -2.86
C PRO A 194 2.67 6.51 -1.94
N ALA A 195 2.62 7.67 -1.26
CA ALA A 195 1.47 8.04 -0.43
C ALA A 195 0.22 8.36 -1.27
N GLN A 196 0.39 8.87 -2.50
CA GLN A 196 -0.73 9.02 -3.44
C GLN A 196 -1.31 7.64 -3.82
N SER A 197 -0.48 6.60 -3.95
CA SER A 197 -0.98 5.25 -4.21
C SER A 197 -1.85 4.68 -3.07
N THR A 198 -1.55 5.03 -1.81
CA THR A 198 -2.44 4.70 -0.68
C THR A 198 -3.82 5.33 -0.86
N GLN A 199 -3.88 6.62 -1.21
CA GLN A 199 -5.15 7.32 -1.44
C GLN A 199 -5.92 6.71 -2.63
N LEU A 200 -5.22 6.40 -3.72
CA LEU A 200 -5.77 5.77 -4.90
C LEU A 200 -6.47 4.44 -4.56
N PHE A 201 -5.76 3.49 -3.98
CA PHE A 201 -6.28 2.15 -3.77
C PHE A 201 -7.30 2.06 -2.64
N THR A 202 -7.12 2.81 -1.54
CA THR A 202 -8.13 2.89 -0.47
C THR A 202 -9.44 3.48 -0.97
N ALA A 203 -9.40 4.53 -1.80
CA ALA A 203 -10.59 5.11 -2.41
C ALA A 203 -11.29 4.14 -3.37
N MET A 204 -10.53 3.39 -4.17
CA MET A 204 -11.06 2.35 -5.06
C MET A 204 -11.77 1.24 -4.27
N ILE A 205 -11.13 0.70 -3.24
CA ILE A 205 -11.67 -0.38 -2.40
C ILE A 205 -12.93 0.10 -1.68
N SER A 206 -12.88 1.29 -1.08
CA SER A 206 -14.03 1.91 -0.41
C SER A 206 -15.22 2.10 -1.35
N THR A 207 -14.97 2.56 -2.57
CA THR A 207 -16.01 2.81 -3.59
C THR A 207 -16.63 1.50 -4.10
N ALA A 208 -15.86 0.42 -4.18
CA ALA A 208 -16.34 -0.90 -4.62
C ALA A 208 -17.42 -1.51 -3.70
N PHE A 209 -17.65 -0.93 -2.50
CA PHE A 209 -18.82 -1.27 -1.69
C PHE A 209 -20.15 -0.80 -2.29
N LEU A 210 -20.13 0.23 -3.13
CA LEU A 210 -21.31 0.90 -3.67
C LEU A 210 -21.60 0.56 -5.13
N THR A 211 -20.61 0.04 -5.86
CA THR A 211 -20.73 -0.25 -7.30
C THR A 211 -19.78 -1.37 -7.73
N ASP A 212 -20.17 -2.11 -8.77
CA ASP A 212 -19.33 -3.07 -9.47
C ASP A 212 -18.86 -2.53 -10.85
N ASP A 213 -19.11 -1.24 -11.14
CA ASP A 213 -18.59 -0.57 -12.34
C ASP A 213 -17.11 -0.21 -12.14
N LEU A 214 -16.23 -0.97 -12.78
CA LEU A 214 -14.78 -0.75 -12.72
C LEU A 214 -14.36 0.63 -13.23
N SER A 215 -15.08 1.23 -14.18
CA SER A 215 -14.76 2.58 -14.64
C SER A 215 -15.00 3.58 -13.52
N ALA A 216 -16.14 3.47 -12.82
CA ALA A 216 -16.48 4.34 -11.68
C ALA A 216 -15.50 4.15 -10.51
N ILE A 217 -15.08 2.92 -10.23
CA ILE A 217 -14.07 2.62 -9.19
C ILE A 217 -12.73 3.29 -9.54
N LEU A 218 -12.26 3.15 -10.78
CA LEU A 218 -11.03 3.79 -11.24
C LEU A 218 -11.14 5.33 -11.25
N ASP A 219 -12.30 5.89 -11.57
CA ASP A 219 -12.54 7.33 -11.53
C ASP A 219 -12.50 7.86 -10.09
N ALA A 220 -13.06 7.12 -9.13
CA ALA A 220 -12.98 7.44 -7.71
C ALA A 220 -11.53 7.43 -7.20
N GLY A 221 -10.76 6.42 -7.60
CA GLY A 221 -9.33 6.36 -7.33
C GLY A 221 -8.56 7.55 -7.90
N ALA A 222 -8.81 7.91 -9.17
CA ALA A 222 -8.17 9.05 -9.81
C ALA A 222 -8.51 10.39 -9.12
N ALA A 223 -9.76 10.55 -8.66
CA ALA A 223 -10.18 11.74 -7.92
C ALA A 223 -9.54 11.87 -6.54
N ALA A 224 -9.02 10.78 -5.96
CA ALA A 224 -8.28 10.79 -4.69
C ALA A 224 -6.81 11.21 -4.82
N LEU A 225 -6.29 11.32 -6.04
CA LEU A 225 -4.92 11.74 -6.32
C LEU A 225 -4.78 13.26 -6.28
N ASP A 226 -3.61 13.73 -5.86
CA ASP A 226 -3.17 15.09 -6.17
C ASP A 226 -3.17 15.30 -7.69
N SER A 227 -3.55 16.49 -8.15
CA SER A 227 -3.60 16.83 -9.57
C SER A 227 -2.25 16.71 -10.30
N GLU A 228 -1.14 16.81 -9.57
CA GLU A 228 0.22 16.69 -10.11
C GLU A 228 0.77 15.26 -10.06
N SER A 229 0.05 14.31 -9.44
CA SER A 229 0.52 12.93 -9.32
C SER A 229 0.66 12.23 -10.66
N VAL A 230 1.80 11.55 -10.84
CA VAL A 230 2.09 10.70 -11.99
C VAL A 230 1.07 9.56 -12.16
N PHE A 231 0.38 9.16 -11.09
CA PHE A 231 -0.71 8.18 -11.19
C PHE A 231 -1.86 8.62 -12.08
N ASN A 232 -2.12 9.94 -12.21
CA ASN A 232 -3.12 10.44 -13.15
C ASN A 232 -2.73 10.12 -14.60
N GLU A 233 -1.44 10.19 -14.91
CA GLU A 233 -0.89 9.80 -16.21
C GLU A 233 -0.95 8.29 -16.39
N ILE A 234 -0.53 7.50 -15.39
CA ILE A 234 -0.57 6.04 -15.41
C ILE A 234 -1.99 5.54 -15.70
N ILE A 235 -3.00 6.01 -14.97
CA ILE A 235 -4.39 5.60 -15.16
C ILE A 235 -4.87 5.91 -16.59
N ARG A 236 -4.55 7.11 -17.09
CA ARG A 236 -4.93 7.54 -18.45
C ARG A 236 -4.27 6.68 -19.51
N ASP A 237 -2.99 6.38 -19.35
CA ASP A 237 -2.21 5.58 -20.27
C ASP A 237 -2.69 4.13 -20.30
N VAL A 238 -2.86 3.50 -19.14
CA VAL A 238 -3.31 2.12 -19.04
C VAL A 238 -4.72 1.96 -19.63
N ARG A 239 -5.65 2.89 -19.35
CA ARG A 239 -6.98 2.92 -19.99
C ARG A 239 -6.89 3.07 -21.52
N THR A 240 -5.93 3.86 -22.00
CA THR A 240 -5.72 4.06 -23.45
C THR A 240 -5.15 2.81 -24.10
N LEU A 241 -4.14 2.21 -23.50
CA LEU A 241 -3.52 0.97 -23.96
C LEU A 241 -4.54 -0.18 -23.97
N HIS A 242 -5.36 -0.30 -22.93
CA HIS A 242 -6.45 -1.28 -22.90
C HIS A 242 -7.43 -1.10 -24.07
N ARG A 243 -7.83 0.14 -24.40
CA ARG A 243 -8.70 0.42 -25.56
C ARG A 243 -8.01 0.14 -26.91
N GLN A 244 -6.71 0.38 -27.01
CA GLN A 244 -5.94 0.15 -28.24
C GLN A 244 -5.60 -1.34 -28.46
N HIS A 245 -5.45 -2.08 -27.36
CA HIS A 245 -5.05 -3.48 -27.35
C HIS A 245 -6.02 -4.34 -26.50
N PRO A 246 -7.34 -4.38 -26.82
CA PRO A 246 -8.34 -5.02 -25.96
C PRO A 246 -8.10 -6.52 -25.77
N GLU A 247 -7.55 -7.21 -26.77
CA GLU A 247 -7.26 -8.66 -26.73
C GLU A 247 -5.75 -8.96 -26.66
N ASP A 248 -4.89 -7.94 -26.65
CA ASP A 248 -3.43 -8.08 -26.68
C ASP A 248 -2.78 -7.37 -25.49
N TRP A 249 -3.04 -7.91 -24.30
CA TRP A 249 -2.46 -7.43 -23.06
C TRP A 249 -0.91 -7.45 -23.08
N ARG A 250 -0.28 -8.30 -23.90
CA ARG A 250 1.18 -8.35 -24.03
C ARG A 250 1.71 -7.10 -24.72
N ALA A 251 1.03 -6.59 -25.73
CA ALA A 251 1.35 -5.31 -26.34
C ALA A 251 1.20 -4.15 -25.34
N ALA A 252 0.11 -4.13 -24.56
CA ALA A 252 -0.08 -3.12 -23.51
C ALA A 252 1.01 -3.19 -22.43
N ARG A 253 1.33 -4.39 -21.94
CA ARG A 253 2.42 -4.62 -20.97
C ARG A 253 3.76 -4.12 -21.51
N LEU A 254 4.09 -4.41 -22.76
CA LEU A 254 5.34 -3.93 -23.38
C LEU A 254 5.40 -2.40 -23.36
N LYS A 255 4.30 -1.71 -23.69
CA LYS A 255 4.24 -0.25 -23.67
C LYS A 255 4.38 0.33 -22.26
N ILE A 256 3.72 -0.28 -21.27
CA ILE A 256 3.87 0.05 -19.85
C ILE A 256 5.32 -0.10 -19.42
N LYS A 257 5.96 -1.23 -19.74
CA LYS A 257 7.37 -1.48 -19.44
C LYS A 257 8.28 -0.42 -20.06
N GLU A 258 8.12 -0.14 -21.36
CA GLU A 258 8.94 0.84 -22.09
C GLU A 258 8.89 2.23 -21.42
N LYS A 259 7.73 2.61 -20.87
CA LYS A 259 7.52 3.93 -20.28
C LYS A 259 7.91 4.01 -18.79
N TYR A 260 7.50 3.03 -17.99
CA TYR A 260 7.54 3.12 -16.52
C TYR A 260 8.63 2.27 -15.85
N SER A 261 9.53 1.64 -16.62
CA SER A 261 10.66 0.89 -16.04
C SER A 261 11.80 1.78 -15.53
N ARG A 262 11.75 3.09 -15.77
CA ARG A 262 12.81 4.03 -15.39
C ARG A 262 12.28 5.22 -14.63
N HIS A 263 13.08 5.69 -13.68
CA HIS A 263 12.83 6.92 -12.93
C HIS A 263 14.13 7.70 -12.85
N ASN A 264 14.13 8.98 -13.26
CA ASN A 264 15.32 9.83 -13.32
C ASN A 264 16.53 9.19 -14.02
N GLY A 265 16.26 8.37 -15.06
CA GLY A 265 17.29 7.67 -15.84
C GLY A 265 17.70 6.30 -15.30
N GLU A 266 17.43 6.01 -14.02
CA GLU A 266 17.77 4.75 -13.37
C GLU A 266 16.68 3.69 -13.56
N MET A 267 17.09 2.41 -13.61
CA MET A 267 16.17 1.28 -13.79
C MET A 267 15.45 0.93 -12.48
N ARG A 268 14.12 0.83 -12.53
CA ARG A 268 13.21 0.48 -11.40
C ARG A 268 12.16 -0.54 -11.82
N ASP A 269 12.55 -1.50 -12.65
CA ASP A 269 11.69 -2.55 -13.22
C ASP A 269 11.42 -3.74 -12.27
N ARG A 270 11.30 -3.45 -10.97
CA ARG A 270 10.98 -4.40 -9.91
C ARG A 270 9.89 -3.81 -9.03
N ASN A 271 10.25 -3.23 -7.90
CA ASN A 271 9.36 -2.64 -6.89
C ASN A 271 9.07 -1.14 -7.11
N GLY A 272 9.18 -0.63 -8.34
CA GLY A 272 8.81 0.75 -8.67
C GLY A 272 7.30 0.95 -8.62
N TYR A 273 6.83 2.00 -7.95
CA TYR A 273 5.40 2.26 -7.78
C TYR A 273 4.69 2.55 -9.11
N GLU A 274 5.40 3.11 -10.09
CA GLU A 274 4.86 3.46 -11.40
C GLU A 274 4.46 2.20 -12.17
N LEU A 275 5.37 1.22 -12.19
CA LEU A 275 5.23 0.01 -12.99
C LEU A 275 4.22 -0.96 -12.36
N ASN A 276 4.28 -1.13 -11.04
CA ASN A 276 3.34 -1.97 -10.29
C ASN A 276 1.94 -1.35 -10.22
N GLY A 277 1.86 -0.02 -10.05
CA GLY A 277 0.60 0.70 -10.14
C GLY A 277 -0.07 0.51 -11.51
N ALA A 278 0.70 0.66 -12.59
CA ALA A 278 0.22 0.40 -13.95
C ALA A 278 -0.21 -1.06 -14.17
N SER A 279 0.57 -2.01 -13.65
CA SER A 279 0.31 -3.45 -13.68
C SER A 279 -1.02 -3.80 -13.00
N THR A 280 -1.23 -3.29 -11.78
CA THR A 280 -2.45 -3.49 -11.00
C THR A 280 -3.69 -2.97 -11.73
N ILE A 281 -3.63 -1.74 -12.25
CA ILE A 281 -4.74 -1.14 -13.03
C ILE A 281 -5.00 -1.94 -14.31
N ALA A 282 -3.94 -2.38 -15.00
CA ALA A 282 -4.09 -3.17 -16.21
C ALA A 282 -4.72 -4.54 -15.92
N ALA A 283 -4.30 -5.21 -14.85
CA ALA A 283 -4.86 -6.49 -14.42
C ALA A 283 -6.36 -6.40 -14.11
N LEU A 284 -6.80 -5.31 -13.46
CA LEU A 284 -8.22 -5.04 -13.23
C LEU A 284 -8.98 -4.87 -14.54
N LEU A 285 -8.47 -4.06 -15.48
CA LEU A 285 -9.13 -3.82 -16.76
C LEU A 285 -9.23 -5.07 -17.63
N TYR A 286 -8.12 -5.79 -17.82
CA TYR A 286 -8.10 -7.01 -18.64
C TYR A 286 -8.85 -8.17 -17.97
N GLY A 287 -8.86 -8.24 -16.64
CA GLY A 287 -9.70 -9.19 -15.91
C GLY A 287 -11.19 -8.92 -16.05
N ASN A 288 -11.58 -7.67 -16.39
CA ASN A 288 -12.95 -7.28 -16.73
C ASN A 288 -14.00 -7.76 -15.71
N GLY A 289 -13.66 -7.66 -14.43
CA GLY A 289 -14.51 -8.08 -13.32
C GLY A 289 -14.59 -9.59 -13.09
N ASP A 290 -13.81 -10.43 -13.77
CA ASP A 290 -13.59 -11.83 -13.40
C ASP A 290 -12.42 -11.95 -12.40
N PHE A 291 -12.67 -12.57 -11.25
CA PHE A 291 -11.68 -12.62 -10.17
C PHE A 291 -10.44 -13.43 -10.53
N ALA A 292 -10.62 -14.63 -11.11
CA ALA A 292 -9.49 -15.50 -11.43
C ALA A 292 -8.67 -14.90 -12.58
N GLU A 293 -9.33 -14.34 -13.59
CA GLU A 293 -8.64 -13.66 -14.68
C GLU A 293 -7.91 -12.40 -14.23
N THR A 294 -8.48 -11.58 -13.34
CA THR A 294 -7.78 -10.42 -12.75
C THR A 294 -6.46 -10.85 -12.10
N LEU A 295 -6.46 -11.88 -11.25
CA LEU A 295 -5.23 -12.37 -10.62
C LEU A 295 -4.27 -12.99 -11.66
N ARG A 296 -4.78 -13.79 -12.60
CA ARG A 296 -3.99 -14.37 -13.68
C ARG A 296 -3.29 -13.28 -14.50
N PHE A 297 -3.95 -12.16 -14.78
CA PHE A 297 -3.33 -11.02 -15.45
C PHE A 297 -2.28 -10.35 -14.57
N ALA A 298 -2.54 -10.11 -13.28
CA ALA A 298 -1.53 -9.55 -12.38
C ALA A 298 -0.23 -10.39 -12.37
N PHE A 299 -0.36 -11.73 -12.29
CA PHE A 299 0.78 -12.64 -12.38
C PHE A 299 1.55 -12.51 -13.71
N ASN A 300 0.80 -12.36 -14.80
CA ASN A 300 1.35 -12.31 -16.15
C ASN A 300 1.96 -10.96 -16.53
N PHE A 301 1.50 -9.86 -15.94
CA PHE A 301 2.18 -8.58 -16.03
C PHE A 301 3.54 -8.64 -15.32
N GLY A 302 3.64 -9.36 -14.20
CA GLY A 302 4.91 -9.65 -13.55
C GLY A 302 5.34 -8.58 -12.56
N TRP A 303 6.65 -8.32 -12.51
CA TRP A 303 7.28 -7.44 -11.52
C TRP A 303 6.93 -7.86 -10.08
N ASP A 304 6.38 -6.97 -9.26
CA ASP A 304 5.93 -7.29 -7.90
C ASP A 304 4.54 -7.95 -7.95
N ALA A 305 4.51 -9.18 -8.48
CA ALA A 305 3.30 -9.82 -8.97
C ALA A 305 2.31 -10.21 -7.87
N ASP A 306 2.81 -10.62 -6.71
CA ASP A 306 2.06 -10.82 -5.47
C ASP A 306 1.41 -9.54 -4.97
N ASN A 307 2.16 -8.44 -4.89
CA ASN A 307 1.57 -7.16 -4.52
C ASN A 307 0.46 -6.73 -5.49
N ASN A 308 0.78 -6.71 -6.79
CA ASN A 308 -0.16 -6.32 -7.83
C ASN A 308 -1.46 -7.15 -7.75
N ALA A 309 -1.30 -8.45 -7.49
CA ALA A 309 -2.40 -9.39 -7.34
C ALA A 309 -3.15 -9.19 -6.02
N ALA A 310 -2.49 -8.86 -4.92
CA ALA A 310 -3.11 -8.61 -3.61
C ALA A 310 -4.07 -7.41 -3.69
N THR A 311 -3.60 -6.29 -4.22
CA THR A 311 -4.41 -5.08 -4.35
C THR A 311 -5.55 -5.27 -5.36
N ALA A 312 -5.27 -5.82 -6.55
CA ALA A 312 -6.30 -6.11 -7.55
C ALA A 312 -7.31 -7.14 -7.05
N GLY A 313 -6.84 -8.16 -6.34
CA GLY A 313 -7.64 -9.21 -5.71
C GLY A 313 -8.54 -8.66 -4.62
N THR A 314 -8.09 -7.68 -3.85
CA THR A 314 -8.91 -7.00 -2.84
C THR A 314 -10.09 -6.29 -3.50
N ILE A 315 -9.85 -5.48 -4.52
CA ILE A 315 -10.89 -4.73 -5.24
C ILE A 315 -11.88 -5.70 -5.90
N ALA A 316 -11.39 -6.69 -6.64
CA ALA A 316 -12.23 -7.71 -7.26
C ALA A 316 -13.00 -8.54 -6.22
N GLY A 317 -12.39 -8.83 -5.07
CA GLY A 317 -13.00 -9.54 -3.95
C GLY A 317 -14.15 -8.76 -3.31
N VAL A 318 -14.01 -7.43 -3.16
CA VAL A 318 -15.09 -6.55 -2.71
C VAL A 318 -16.24 -6.51 -3.72
N MET A 319 -15.95 -6.47 -5.02
CA MET A 319 -16.98 -6.49 -6.07
C MET A 319 -17.76 -7.83 -6.05
N LYS A 320 -17.05 -8.95 -5.89
CA LYS A 320 -17.68 -10.29 -5.92
C LYS A 320 -18.37 -10.69 -4.62
N GLY A 321 -17.80 -10.35 -3.48
CA GLY A 321 -18.21 -10.83 -2.18
C GLY A 321 -17.76 -12.27 -1.87
N TYR A 322 -17.58 -12.55 -0.59
CA TYR A 322 -17.10 -13.83 -0.06
C TYR A 322 -17.99 -15.02 -0.42
N ARG A 323 -19.32 -14.87 -0.37
CA ARG A 323 -20.27 -15.94 -0.69
C ARG A 323 -20.12 -16.43 -2.12
N TRP A 324 -19.90 -15.52 -3.08
CA TRP A 324 -19.63 -15.91 -4.46
C TRP A 324 -18.30 -16.66 -4.57
N MET A 325 -17.25 -16.22 -3.87
CA MET A 325 -15.95 -16.90 -3.87
C MET A 325 -16.08 -18.32 -3.30
N MET A 326 -16.86 -18.50 -2.24
CA MET A 326 -17.11 -19.82 -1.65
C MET A 326 -17.96 -20.73 -2.53
N SER A 327 -18.87 -20.19 -3.34
CA SER A 327 -19.63 -20.99 -4.31
C SER A 327 -18.78 -21.51 -5.47
N GLN A 328 -17.54 -21.04 -5.62
CA GLN A 328 -16.60 -21.58 -6.62
C GLN A 328 -15.94 -22.90 -6.18
N GLU A 329 -16.16 -23.32 -4.93
CA GLU A 329 -15.61 -24.57 -4.37
C GLU A 329 -14.08 -24.64 -4.41
N TRP A 330 -13.41 -23.49 -4.35
CA TRP A 330 -11.95 -23.41 -4.24
C TRP A 330 -11.45 -24.06 -2.94
N GLU A 331 -10.32 -24.75 -3.02
CA GLU A 331 -9.70 -25.39 -1.85
C GLU A 331 -9.06 -24.32 -0.95
N ILE A 332 -9.83 -23.82 0.01
CA ILE A 332 -9.41 -22.77 0.94
C ILE A 332 -9.54 -23.29 2.37
N ARG A 333 -8.40 -23.33 3.07
CA ARG A 333 -8.36 -23.63 4.50
C ARG A 333 -8.41 -22.33 5.30
N ASP A 334 -9.38 -22.23 6.21
CA ASP A 334 -9.53 -21.07 7.10
C ASP A 334 -8.43 -21.02 8.18
N ARG A 335 -7.27 -20.49 7.81
CA ARG A 335 -6.11 -20.32 8.69
C ARG A 335 -5.26 -19.16 8.18
N TYR A 336 -4.68 -18.40 9.10
CA TYR A 336 -3.67 -17.39 8.88
C TYR A 336 -2.50 -17.65 9.83
N SER A 337 -1.41 -18.25 9.32
CA SER A 337 -0.25 -18.66 10.11
C SER A 337 0.78 -17.53 10.22
N ASN A 338 1.23 -17.21 11.43
CA ASN A 338 2.28 -16.23 11.64
C ASN A 338 3.67 -16.86 11.52
N THR A 339 4.46 -16.35 10.59
CA THR A 339 5.84 -16.76 10.30
C THR A 339 6.84 -15.61 10.42
N THR A 340 6.40 -14.35 10.48
CA THR A 340 7.26 -13.16 10.33
C THR A 340 7.11 -12.09 11.42
N ARG A 341 6.02 -12.07 12.20
CA ARG A 341 5.70 -10.97 13.13
C ARG A 341 5.86 -11.38 14.59
N ASP A 342 6.77 -10.70 15.28
CA ASP A 342 7.09 -10.96 16.68
C ASP A 342 5.93 -10.55 17.60
N LEU A 343 5.74 -11.28 18.70
CA LEU A 343 4.71 -11.01 19.71
C LEU A 343 3.27 -10.89 19.15
N MET A 344 3.03 -11.41 17.96
CA MET A 344 1.72 -11.62 17.37
C MET A 344 1.25 -13.07 17.60
N PRO A 345 -0.07 -13.36 17.55
CA PRO A 345 -0.58 -14.73 17.65
C PRO A 345 0.16 -15.69 16.72
N LYS A 346 0.37 -16.95 17.14
CA LYS A 346 1.05 -17.96 16.28
C LYS A 346 0.20 -18.35 15.07
N ASP A 347 -1.10 -18.43 15.28
CA ASP A 347 -2.10 -18.72 14.28
C ASP A 347 -3.34 -17.88 14.59
N GLU A 348 -4.00 -17.43 13.54
CA GLU A 348 -5.34 -16.88 13.53
C GLU A 348 -6.16 -17.58 12.41
N THR A 349 -7.46 -17.31 12.29
CA THR A 349 -8.27 -17.72 11.13
C THR A 349 -8.44 -16.54 10.17
N ILE A 350 -8.63 -16.81 8.88
CA ILE A 350 -8.98 -15.76 7.90
C ILE A 350 -10.31 -15.12 8.33
N THR A 351 -11.25 -15.95 8.80
CA THR A 351 -12.53 -15.50 9.34
C THR A 351 -12.36 -14.52 10.50
N SER A 352 -11.56 -14.85 11.52
CA SER A 352 -11.42 -13.98 12.68
C SER A 352 -10.66 -12.69 12.35
N PHE A 353 -9.70 -12.71 11.41
CA PHE A 353 -9.11 -11.47 10.90
C PHE A 353 -10.19 -10.61 10.22
N ALA A 354 -11.04 -11.18 9.35
CA ALA A 354 -12.15 -10.46 8.75
C ALA A 354 -13.14 -9.91 9.79
N ASP A 355 -13.41 -10.64 10.88
CA ASP A 355 -14.29 -10.17 11.95
C ASP A 355 -13.72 -8.95 12.68
N ARG A 356 -12.39 -8.79 12.77
CA ARG A 356 -11.76 -7.55 13.26
C ARG A 356 -12.02 -6.38 12.33
N LEU A 357 -11.86 -6.60 11.02
CA LEU A 357 -12.14 -5.59 10.00
C LEU A 357 -13.60 -5.18 10.05
N ILE A 358 -14.54 -6.12 10.19
CA ILE A 358 -15.97 -5.84 10.34
C ILE A 358 -16.23 -4.98 11.59
N SER A 359 -15.62 -5.33 12.73
CA SER A 359 -15.75 -4.56 13.97
C SER A 359 -15.21 -3.13 13.82
N LEU A 360 -14.08 -2.97 13.13
CA LEU A 360 -13.50 -1.65 12.86
C LEU A 360 -14.31 -0.88 11.83
N ALA A 361 -14.92 -1.54 10.84
CA ALA A 361 -15.79 -0.89 9.87
C ALA A 361 -17.02 -0.28 10.53
N GLU A 362 -17.64 -1.01 11.46
CA GLU A 362 -18.72 -0.46 12.29
C GLU A 362 -18.25 0.76 13.09
N HIS A 363 -17.03 0.71 13.64
CA HIS A 363 -16.43 1.85 14.35
C HIS A 363 -16.25 3.06 13.44
N VAL A 364 -15.67 2.88 12.24
CA VAL A 364 -15.50 3.93 11.22
C VAL A 364 -16.84 4.54 10.84
N ILE A 365 -17.86 3.72 10.55
CA ILE A 365 -19.20 4.18 10.18
C ILE A 365 -19.77 5.07 11.30
N VAL A 366 -19.70 4.64 12.55
CA VAL A 366 -20.27 5.40 13.68
C VAL A 366 -19.49 6.68 13.99
N GLU A 367 -18.16 6.65 13.98
CA GLU A 367 -17.34 7.85 14.23
C GLU A 367 -17.52 8.93 13.16
N ASN A 368 -17.89 8.55 11.92
CA ASN A 368 -18.14 9.49 10.83
C ASN A 368 -19.64 9.88 10.70
N GLY A 369 -20.46 9.64 11.72
CA GLY A 369 -21.87 10.08 11.76
C GLY A 369 -22.88 9.11 11.16
N GLY A 370 -22.42 7.93 10.71
CA GLY A 370 -23.27 6.80 10.34
C GLY A 370 -23.87 6.09 11.56
N GLN A 371 -24.68 5.07 11.30
CA GLN A 371 -25.43 4.36 12.33
C GLN A 371 -25.54 2.87 12.05
N ARG A 372 -25.41 2.06 13.09
CA ARG A 372 -25.83 0.66 13.10
C ARG A 372 -27.30 0.57 13.51
N VAL A 373 -28.15 0.12 12.60
CA VAL A 373 -29.59 -0.05 12.82
C VAL A 373 -29.88 -1.54 12.95
N ALA A 374 -30.53 -1.94 14.05
CA ALA A 374 -30.98 -3.32 14.25
C ALA A 374 -32.50 -3.35 14.38
N ASP A 375 -33.16 -4.11 13.51
CA ASP A 375 -34.61 -4.29 13.51
C ASP A 375 -34.99 -5.78 13.32
N ALA A 376 -36.28 -6.07 13.16
CA ALA A 376 -36.78 -7.44 12.96
C ALA A 376 -36.27 -8.13 11.67
N ARG A 377 -35.72 -7.36 10.72
CA ARG A 377 -35.16 -7.84 9.44
C ARG A 377 -33.66 -8.11 9.52
N GLY A 378 -33.00 -7.75 10.63
CA GLY A 378 -31.57 -7.96 10.85
C GLY A 378 -30.83 -6.67 11.18
N VAL A 379 -29.53 -6.67 10.90
CA VAL A 379 -28.65 -5.53 11.11
C VAL A 379 -28.40 -4.84 9.78
N ALA A 380 -28.43 -3.51 9.77
CA ALA A 380 -28.05 -2.66 8.64
C ALA A 380 -27.18 -1.50 9.12
N TYR A 381 -26.46 -0.92 8.18
CA TYR A 381 -25.63 0.26 8.38
C TYR A 381 -26.17 1.39 7.52
N ARG A 382 -26.46 2.52 8.15
CA ARG A 382 -26.66 3.80 7.48
C ARG A 382 -25.30 4.48 7.41
N ILE A 383 -24.73 4.56 6.21
CA ILE A 383 -23.34 4.94 5.98
C ILE A 383 -23.31 6.32 5.32
N PRO A 384 -22.55 7.29 5.85
CA PRO A 384 -22.32 8.55 5.16
C PRO A 384 -21.45 8.28 3.92
N VAL A 385 -21.85 8.78 2.77
CA VAL A 385 -21.12 8.59 1.51
C VAL A 385 -20.26 9.82 1.27
N GLU A 386 -18.96 9.62 1.07
CA GLU A 386 -18.05 10.70 0.70
C GLU A 386 -17.83 10.70 -0.81
N ASN A 387 -17.79 11.89 -1.41
CA ASN A 387 -17.23 12.02 -2.76
C ASN A 387 -15.71 11.81 -2.68
N PRO A 388 -15.10 11.01 -3.57
CA PRO A 388 -13.66 10.85 -3.60
C PRO A 388 -12.95 12.19 -3.84
N SER A 389 -11.94 12.48 -3.03
CA SER A 389 -11.07 13.63 -3.20
C SER A 389 -9.71 13.38 -2.55
N ASN A 390 -8.69 14.09 -3.02
CA ASN A 390 -7.38 14.09 -2.37
C ASN A 390 -7.47 14.62 -0.92
N VAL A 391 -6.82 13.92 0.01
CA VAL A 391 -6.78 14.28 1.44
C VAL A 391 -5.36 14.62 1.91
N SER A 392 -4.34 14.23 1.14
CA SER A 392 -2.94 14.61 1.37
C SER A 392 -2.30 14.98 0.02
N PRO A 393 -1.96 16.26 -0.20
CA PRO A 393 -1.36 16.70 -1.45
C PRO A 393 0.07 16.18 -1.58
N LEU A 394 0.63 16.27 -2.79
CA LEU A 394 2.04 15.96 -2.97
C LEU A 394 2.92 17.00 -2.24
N PRO A 395 3.88 16.56 -1.41
CA PRO A 395 4.82 17.48 -0.78
C PRO A 395 5.88 17.95 -1.78
N SER A 396 6.36 19.16 -1.59
CA SER A 396 7.61 19.63 -2.19
C SER A 396 8.77 19.35 -1.24
N LEU A 397 9.83 18.69 -1.70
CA LEU A 397 11.02 18.43 -0.89
C LEU A 397 11.61 19.74 -0.30
N SER A 398 11.59 20.84 -1.05
CA SER A 398 12.12 22.12 -0.58
C SER A 398 11.25 22.73 0.52
N ASP A 399 9.93 22.63 0.38
CA ASP A 399 8.97 23.24 1.30
C ASP A 399 8.93 22.44 2.59
N GLU A 400 8.98 21.11 2.48
CA GLU A 400 9.07 20.21 3.62
C GLU A 400 10.40 20.39 4.37
N THR A 401 11.51 20.58 3.65
CA THR A 401 12.79 20.93 4.28
C THR A 401 12.69 22.24 5.08
N GLN A 402 12.11 23.28 4.48
CA GLN A 402 11.93 24.58 5.14
C GLN A 402 11.00 24.47 6.36
N ARG A 403 9.94 23.67 6.28
CA ARG A 403 9.03 23.40 7.38
C ARG A 403 9.75 22.74 8.55
N LEU A 404 10.50 21.66 8.30
CA LEU A 404 11.27 20.98 9.34
C LEU A 404 12.35 21.88 9.94
N GLN A 405 13.00 22.72 9.15
CA GLN A 405 13.95 23.72 9.66
C GLN A 405 13.27 24.74 10.59
N ALA A 406 12.08 25.24 10.21
CA ALA A 406 11.34 26.22 11.00
C ALA A 406 10.77 25.62 12.30
N GLU A 407 10.23 24.41 12.24
CA GLU A 407 9.59 23.75 13.38
C GLU A 407 10.60 23.16 14.37
N LEU A 408 11.70 22.58 13.88
CA LEU A 408 12.62 21.78 14.70
C LEU A 408 14.03 22.39 14.82
N GLY A 409 14.33 23.46 14.07
CA GLY A 409 15.69 24.01 13.99
C GLY A 409 16.26 24.45 15.35
N ASP A 410 15.45 25.11 16.17
CA ASP A 410 15.88 25.56 17.50
C ASP A 410 16.09 24.39 18.46
N ASP A 411 15.20 23.39 18.44
CA ASP A 411 15.33 22.17 19.23
C ASP A 411 16.56 21.34 18.81
N VAL A 412 16.84 21.26 17.50
CA VAL A 412 18.04 20.63 16.96
C VAL A 412 19.29 21.35 17.47
N LYS A 413 19.35 22.68 17.38
CA LYS A 413 20.49 23.47 17.89
C LYS A 413 20.68 23.27 19.40
N ALA A 414 19.60 23.36 20.17
CA ALA A 414 19.63 23.15 21.61
C ALA A 414 20.14 21.74 21.98
N SER A 415 19.68 20.71 21.26
CA SER A 415 20.09 19.32 21.43
C SER A 415 21.57 19.11 21.10
N LEU A 416 22.08 19.73 20.03
CA LEU A 416 23.51 19.64 19.67
C LEU A 416 24.42 20.30 20.71
N LEU A 417 24.02 21.45 21.26
CA LEU A 417 24.78 22.19 22.29
C LEU A 417 24.76 21.48 23.64
N SER A 418 23.56 21.12 24.11
CA SER A 418 23.29 20.79 25.51
C SER A 418 22.84 19.34 25.75
N GLY A 419 22.62 18.55 24.69
CA GLY A 419 21.94 17.26 24.73
C GLY A 419 22.41 16.35 25.86
N GLN A 420 21.49 16.03 26.77
CA GLN A 420 21.76 15.35 28.03
C GLN A 420 22.25 13.91 27.84
N ASP A 421 21.88 13.27 26.72
CA ASP A 421 22.30 11.92 26.37
C ASP A 421 22.79 11.82 24.91
N ARG A 422 23.52 10.74 24.61
CA ARG A 422 24.17 10.50 23.31
C ARG A 422 23.15 10.32 22.17
N LYS A 423 22.02 9.69 22.44
CA LYS A 423 21.02 9.35 21.42
C LYS A 423 20.28 10.60 20.94
N THR A 424 19.89 11.48 21.85
CA THR A 424 19.30 12.79 21.51
C THR A 424 20.24 13.61 20.61
N ARG A 425 21.55 13.61 20.90
CA ARG A 425 22.55 14.27 20.03
C ARG A 425 22.69 13.61 18.66
N ALA A 426 22.70 12.28 18.60
CA ALA A 426 22.74 11.54 17.33
C ALA A 426 21.52 11.86 16.45
N ARG A 427 20.32 11.86 17.03
CA ARG A 427 19.07 12.24 16.35
C ARG A 427 19.15 13.67 15.80
N ALA A 428 19.61 14.62 16.61
CA ALA A 428 19.77 16.01 16.21
C ALA A 428 20.83 16.18 15.10
N ALA A 429 21.93 15.44 15.15
CA ALA A 429 22.95 15.44 14.10
C ALA A 429 22.38 14.94 12.76
N TYR A 430 21.61 13.86 12.78
CA TYR A 430 20.96 13.34 11.59
C TYR A 430 19.95 14.33 11.00
N LEU A 431 19.07 14.91 11.84
CA LEU A 431 18.15 15.97 11.43
C LEU A 431 18.88 17.15 10.79
N ALA A 432 19.95 17.62 11.42
CA ALA A 432 20.75 18.74 10.91
C ALA A 432 21.40 18.42 9.56
N ILE A 433 21.85 17.18 9.33
CA ILE A 433 22.37 16.73 8.03
C ILE A 433 21.23 16.70 7.00
N ALA A 434 20.14 16.00 7.30
CA ALA A 434 19.04 15.81 6.36
C ALA A 434 18.41 17.14 5.91
N THR A 435 18.23 18.07 6.85
CA THR A 435 17.68 19.41 6.59
C THR A 435 18.71 20.44 6.13
N GLY A 436 20.01 20.12 6.10
CA GLY A 436 21.06 21.06 5.71
C GLY A 436 21.49 22.08 6.79
N LEU A 437 20.91 22.06 7.98
CA LEU A 437 21.28 22.93 9.11
C LEU A 437 22.70 22.67 9.67
N ALA A 438 23.28 21.50 9.38
CA ALA A 438 24.56 21.08 9.96
C ALA A 438 25.74 21.99 9.57
N SER A 439 25.73 22.60 8.37
CA SER A 439 26.88 23.37 7.88
C SER A 439 27.16 24.64 8.69
N GLU A 440 26.12 25.42 9.00
CA GLU A 440 26.24 26.62 9.85
C GLU A 440 26.62 26.23 11.28
N PHE A 441 26.03 25.15 11.81
CA PHE A 441 26.32 24.68 13.15
C PHE A 441 27.78 24.22 13.29
N GLN A 442 28.30 23.43 12.35
CA GLN A 442 29.70 23.00 12.34
C GLN A 442 30.67 24.17 12.34
N GLN A 443 30.39 25.23 11.58
CA GLN A 443 31.25 26.41 11.50
C GLN A 443 31.30 27.19 12.82
N THR A 444 30.18 27.25 13.54
CA THR A 444 30.04 28.04 14.78
C THR A 444 30.38 27.24 16.04
N HIS A 445 30.18 25.92 16.02
CA HIS A 445 30.32 25.00 17.16
C HIS A 445 31.03 23.69 16.75
N PRO A 446 32.29 23.76 16.26
CA PRO A 446 32.98 22.60 15.67
C PRO A 446 33.22 21.47 16.67
N THR A 447 33.41 21.79 17.95
CA THR A 447 33.65 20.78 19.01
C THR A 447 32.37 20.01 19.32
N GLU A 448 31.25 20.70 19.49
CA GLU A 448 29.94 20.12 19.72
C GLU A 448 29.50 19.28 18.52
N TRP A 449 29.77 19.76 17.31
CA TRP A 449 29.50 19.02 16.08
C TRP A 449 30.30 17.72 15.99
N SER A 450 31.61 17.75 16.27
CA SER A 450 32.44 16.54 16.29
C SER A 450 31.90 15.49 17.25
N ARG A 451 31.49 15.90 18.45
CA ARG A 451 30.86 15.02 19.44
C ARG A 451 29.52 14.45 18.94
N ALA A 452 28.71 15.27 18.28
CA ALA A 452 27.42 14.84 17.74
C ALA A 452 27.60 13.82 16.59
N LEU A 453 28.62 13.98 15.76
CA LEU A 453 28.99 13.00 14.74
C LEU A 453 29.48 11.68 15.35
N GLU A 454 30.28 11.72 16.41
CA GLU A 454 30.70 10.50 17.14
C GLU A 454 29.50 9.72 17.68
N ASP A 455 28.48 10.43 18.18
CA ASP A 455 27.25 9.81 18.65
C ASP A 455 26.42 9.24 17.51
N LEU A 456 26.30 9.94 16.37
CA LEU A 456 25.62 9.43 15.18
C LEU A 456 26.32 8.19 14.59
N ASN A 457 27.65 8.17 14.60
CA ASN A 457 28.46 7.03 14.13
C ASN A 457 28.26 5.77 14.99
N ALA A 458 27.69 5.88 16.19
CA ALA A 458 27.28 4.72 16.98
C ALA A 458 26.04 3.99 16.40
N TYR A 459 25.40 4.55 15.37
CA TYR A 459 24.26 3.99 14.65
C TYR A 459 24.63 3.65 13.20
N PRO A 460 25.50 2.63 12.97
CA PRO A 460 26.09 2.37 11.67
C PRO A 460 25.05 2.10 10.56
N GLN A 461 23.88 1.56 10.90
CA GLN A 461 22.82 1.26 9.92
C GLN A 461 22.27 2.51 9.22
N VAL A 462 22.25 3.66 9.92
CA VAL A 462 21.83 4.95 9.33
C VAL A 462 22.74 5.32 8.17
N ALA A 463 24.06 5.21 8.39
CA ALA A 463 25.08 5.48 7.39
C ALA A 463 25.11 4.41 6.29
N GLN A 464 25.02 3.11 6.65
CA GLN A 464 25.06 2.03 5.66
C GLN A 464 23.94 2.17 4.62
N VAL A 465 22.70 2.45 5.06
CA VAL A 465 21.59 2.59 4.11
C VAL A 465 21.73 3.86 3.27
N LEU A 466 22.11 4.98 3.89
CA LEU A 466 22.27 6.26 3.20
C LEU A 466 23.34 6.21 2.09
N TYR A 467 24.49 5.59 2.35
CA TYR A 467 25.60 5.57 1.39
C TYR A 467 25.56 4.41 0.42
N HIS A 468 25.19 3.21 0.87
CA HIS A 468 25.36 2.01 0.07
C HIS A 468 24.07 1.50 -0.56
N HIS A 469 22.90 1.88 -0.04
CA HIS A 469 21.67 1.19 -0.39
C HIS A 469 20.63 2.07 -1.11
N SER A 470 20.59 3.39 -0.95
CA SER A 470 19.52 4.25 -1.49
C SER A 470 19.94 5.09 -2.74
N PRO A 471 19.54 4.73 -3.97
CA PRO A 471 19.98 5.41 -5.21
C PRO A 471 19.06 6.56 -5.66
N VAL A 472 18.34 7.21 -4.75
CA VAL A 472 17.26 8.17 -5.07
C VAL A 472 17.65 9.62 -4.78
N PRO A 473 17.00 10.63 -5.41
CA PRO A 473 17.39 12.04 -5.29
C PRO A 473 17.44 12.56 -3.85
N ALA A 474 16.48 12.19 -3.01
CA ALA A 474 16.49 12.55 -1.58
C ALA A 474 17.78 12.06 -0.89
N ALA A 475 18.25 10.85 -1.23
CA ALA A 475 19.50 10.31 -0.71
C ALA A 475 20.72 11.09 -1.19
N GLU A 476 20.73 11.59 -2.43
CA GLU A 476 21.81 12.41 -2.96
C GLU A 476 21.97 13.71 -2.18
N LEU A 477 20.85 14.38 -1.88
CA LEU A 477 20.85 15.62 -1.11
C LEU A 477 21.38 15.38 0.32
N ILE A 478 20.90 14.35 1.01
CA ILE A 478 21.38 14.00 2.35
C ILE A 478 22.88 13.64 2.32
N ARG A 479 23.35 12.89 1.31
CA ARG A 479 24.78 12.57 1.14
C ARG A 479 25.63 13.81 0.86
N GLU A 480 25.13 14.75 0.07
CA GLU A 480 25.83 16.01 -0.20
C GLU A 480 25.98 16.83 1.07
N HIS A 481 24.90 16.99 1.85
CA HIS A 481 24.93 17.65 3.14
C HIS A 481 25.91 16.96 4.10
N ALA A 482 25.84 15.64 4.19
CA ALA A 482 26.70 14.83 5.03
C ALA A 482 28.20 15.00 4.70
N GLY A 483 28.54 14.96 3.41
CA GLY A 483 29.92 15.10 2.95
C GLY A 483 30.54 16.46 3.29
N ARG A 484 29.76 17.55 3.26
CA ARG A 484 30.22 18.89 3.64
C ARG A 484 30.57 19.00 5.13
N VAL A 485 29.92 18.20 5.97
CA VAL A 485 30.05 18.29 7.43
C VAL A 485 30.85 17.17 8.07
N GLY A 486 31.56 16.37 7.26
CA GLY A 486 32.45 15.32 7.76
C GLY A 486 31.74 14.04 8.22
N PHE A 487 30.47 13.86 7.89
CA PHE A 487 29.84 12.54 7.94
C PHE A 487 30.21 11.84 6.63
N THR A 488 31.15 10.91 6.72
CA THR A 488 31.75 10.26 5.54
C THR A 488 31.17 8.88 5.30
N GLU A 489 31.31 8.41 4.06
CA GLU A 489 30.96 7.04 3.68
C GLU A 489 31.63 6.03 4.63
N PRO A 490 30.85 5.18 5.34
CA PRO A 490 31.41 4.19 6.23
C PRO A 490 32.00 3.02 5.43
N GLU A 491 32.98 2.31 6.02
CA GLU A 491 33.37 1.00 5.50
C GLU A 491 32.12 0.12 5.35
N ARG A 492 32.02 -0.54 4.21
CA ARG A 492 30.87 -1.37 3.91
C ARG A 492 30.82 -2.56 4.86
N GLN A 493 29.80 -2.63 5.72
CA GLN A 493 29.65 -3.71 6.69
C GLN A 493 28.85 -4.87 6.09
N GLY A 494 29.41 -6.09 6.14
CA GLY A 494 28.77 -7.30 5.63
C GLY A 494 29.13 -7.60 4.15
N SER A 495 29.48 -8.87 3.88
CA SER A 495 30.16 -9.44 2.70
C SER A 495 30.16 -8.58 1.44
N GLY A 496 31.33 -8.32 0.82
CA GLY A 496 31.52 -7.52 -0.40
C GLY A 496 30.55 -7.81 -1.56
N ARG A 497 29.34 -7.27 -1.45
CA ARG A 497 28.18 -7.57 -2.29
C ARG A 497 27.49 -6.26 -2.63
N SER A 498 27.17 -6.04 -3.90
CA SER A 498 26.72 -4.75 -4.45
C SER A 498 25.36 -4.28 -3.90
N ALA A 499 25.03 -2.99 -4.05
CA ALA A 499 23.72 -2.43 -3.69
C ALA A 499 22.58 -3.18 -4.38
N GLN A 500 22.85 -3.64 -5.62
CA GLN A 500 21.96 -4.53 -6.38
C GLN A 500 21.72 -5.88 -5.68
N GLN A 501 22.67 -6.44 -4.93
CA GLN A 501 22.47 -7.71 -4.22
C GLN A 501 21.67 -7.54 -2.92
N TRP A 502 21.67 -6.33 -2.34
CA TRP A 502 20.76 -5.97 -1.25
C TRP A 502 19.32 -5.84 -1.74
N LEU A 503 19.12 -5.23 -2.92
CA LEU A 503 17.85 -5.21 -3.67
C LEU A 503 17.39 -6.59 -4.17
N TRP A 504 18.24 -7.62 -4.15
CA TRP A 504 17.99 -8.92 -4.80
C TRP A 504 17.86 -10.09 -3.81
N GLN A 505 18.43 -10.00 -2.60
CA GLN A 505 18.16 -10.97 -1.54
C GLN A 505 17.06 -10.54 -0.57
N SER A 506 16.49 -9.34 -0.76
CA SER A 506 15.18 -9.00 -0.23
C SER A 506 14.07 -9.91 -0.74
N THR A 507 14.25 -10.52 -1.92
CA THR A 507 13.16 -11.22 -2.64
C THR A 507 13.43 -12.69 -2.94
N TYR A 508 14.50 -13.34 -2.42
CA TYR A 508 14.75 -14.74 -2.84
C TYR A 508 15.57 -15.69 -1.94
N ARG A 509 15.53 -15.61 -0.61
CA ARG A 509 16.06 -16.72 0.23
C ARG A 509 15.28 -16.98 1.51
N GLN A 510 14.12 -17.62 1.39
CA GLN A 510 13.67 -18.52 2.46
C GLN A 510 12.72 -19.67 2.08
N THR A 511 12.30 -19.84 0.82
CA THR A 511 11.25 -20.83 0.46
C THR A 511 11.71 -22.05 -0.35
N LEU A 512 13.02 -22.26 -0.58
CA LEU A 512 13.51 -23.45 -1.33
C LEU A 512 14.30 -24.48 -0.51
N ASP A 513 14.65 -24.21 0.75
CA ASP A 513 15.42 -25.18 1.57
C ASP A 513 14.56 -26.15 2.40
N ASP A 514 13.26 -25.89 2.59
CA ASP A 514 12.37 -26.82 3.33
C ASP A 514 11.78 -27.96 2.46
N GLY A 515 12.05 -27.96 1.15
CA GLY A 515 11.57 -28.98 0.22
C GLY A 515 12.49 -30.19 0.01
N LYS A 516 13.70 -30.21 0.61
CA LYS A 516 14.71 -31.27 0.38
C LYS A 516 15.00 -32.18 1.57
N ALA A 517 14.30 -32.04 2.69
CA ALA A 517 14.46 -32.93 3.84
C ALA A 517 13.18 -33.76 4.07
N LYS A 518 12.88 -34.71 3.17
CA LYS A 518 12.06 -35.93 3.40
C LYS A 518 11.90 -36.73 2.10
N ARG A 519 13.02 -37.27 1.62
CA ARG A 519 13.05 -38.53 0.87
C ARG A 519 14.26 -39.30 1.37
N ASP A 520 14.04 -40.02 2.46
CA ASP A 520 14.60 -41.33 2.77
C ASP A 520 13.65 -42.01 3.77
#